data_AF-A0A0C3G6C7-F1
#
_entry.id   AF-A0A0C3G6C7-F1
#
_cell.length_a   1.000
_cell.length_b   1.000
_cell.length_c   1.000
_cell.angle_alpha   90.00
_cell.angle_beta   90.00
_cell.angle_gamma   90.00
#
_symmetry.space_group_name_H-M   'P 1'
#
loop_
_entity.id
_entity.type
_entity.pdbx_description
1 polymer ?
#
loop_
_entity_poly.entity_id
_entity_poly.type
_entity_poly.pdbx_seq_one_letter_code
_entity_poly.pdbx_strand_id
1 'polypeptide(L)'
;FDSNPNLLCNFAKGPWPAAVFNFSPYRPWQPLSDGWCTISSLGFFDPQRGGQLILWDLGLIDLPPRLTILIPSMAIQHSNTTIQLGEMCYSFTYYTAGRLFH
;
A
#
# COMPACT_ATOMS: atom_id res chain seq x y z
N PHE A 1 -13.70 7.92 -14.12
CA PHE A 1 -14.04 6.80 -15.02
C PHE A 1 -15.02 7.27 -16.08
N ASP A 2 -16.09 7.97 -15.72
CA ASP A 2 -17.14 8.43 -16.65
C ASP A 2 -16.64 9.28 -17.84
N SER A 3 -15.53 10.00 -17.66
CA SER A 3 -14.91 10.82 -18.72
C SER A 3 -14.02 10.05 -19.70
N ASN A 4 -13.65 8.79 -19.40
CA ASN A 4 -12.83 7.95 -20.26
C ASN A 4 -13.36 6.51 -20.29
N PRO A 5 -14.12 6.11 -21.32
CA PRO A 5 -14.77 4.81 -21.40
C PRO A 5 -13.80 3.63 -21.54
N ASN A 6 -12.51 3.88 -21.82
CA ASN A 6 -11.49 2.83 -21.89
C ASN A 6 -10.94 2.45 -20.51
N LEU A 7 -11.26 3.21 -19.46
CA LEU A 7 -10.85 2.88 -18.10
C LEU A 7 -11.79 1.85 -17.49
N LEU A 8 -11.25 0.69 -17.13
CA LEU A 8 -11.97 -0.36 -16.42
C LEU A 8 -11.71 -0.27 -14.92
N CYS A 9 -12.76 -0.46 -14.12
CA CYS A 9 -12.61 -0.59 -12.66
C CYS A 9 -12.07 -1.98 -12.31
N ASN A 10 -10.97 -2.04 -11.55
CA ASN A 10 -10.42 -3.33 -11.08
C ASN A 10 -11.38 -4.08 -10.14
N PHE A 11 -12.27 -3.36 -9.46
CA PHE A 11 -13.29 -3.92 -8.59
C PHE A 11 -14.60 -3.16 -8.78
N ALA A 12 -15.73 -3.89 -8.82
CA ALA A 12 -17.06 -3.34 -9.12
C ALA A 12 -17.52 -2.18 -8.21
N LYS A 13 -16.89 -2.01 -7.03
CA LYS A 13 -17.20 -0.95 -6.06
C LYS A 13 -15.95 -0.27 -5.47
N GLY A 14 -14.81 -0.36 -6.15
CA GLY A 14 -13.57 0.29 -5.70
C GLY A 14 -13.47 1.73 -6.23
N PRO A 15 -13.16 2.75 -5.39
CA PRO A 15 -12.97 4.11 -5.88
C PRO A 15 -11.63 4.31 -6.60
N TRP A 16 -10.75 3.29 -6.59
CA TRP A 16 -9.38 3.38 -7.09
C TRP A 16 -9.20 2.61 -8.39
N PRO A 17 -8.43 3.16 -9.35
CA PRO A 17 -8.21 2.57 -10.67
C PRO A 17 -7.09 1.54 -10.74
N ALA A 18 -6.24 1.45 -9.73
CA ALA A 18 -5.14 0.49 -9.67
C ALA A 18 -5.12 -0.22 -8.31
N ALA A 19 -4.72 -1.48 -8.31
CA ALA A 19 -4.50 -2.25 -7.10
C ALA A 19 -3.27 -3.15 -7.23
N VAL A 20 -2.58 -3.42 -6.12
CA VAL A 20 -1.45 -4.35 -6.07
C VAL A 20 -1.53 -5.21 -4.81
N PHE A 21 -1.23 -6.50 -4.97
CA PHE A 21 -0.99 -7.42 -3.86
C PHE A 21 0.51 -7.62 -3.70
N ASN A 22 1.04 -7.32 -2.52
CA ASN A 22 2.42 -7.53 -2.18
C ASN A 22 2.53 -8.75 -1.28
N PHE A 23 3.16 -9.81 -1.80
CA PHE A 23 3.42 -11.04 -1.05
C PHE A 23 4.84 -11.12 -0.47
N SER A 24 5.62 -10.04 -0.61
CA SER A 24 6.99 -9.97 -0.12
C SER A 24 7.03 -9.38 1.28
N PRO A 25 7.84 -9.95 2.21
CA PRO A 25 8.08 -9.37 3.53
C PRO A 25 8.85 -8.05 3.46
N TYR A 26 9.44 -7.72 2.30
CA TYR A 26 10.13 -6.47 2.06
C TYR A 26 9.61 -5.81 0.79
N ARG A 27 9.20 -4.54 0.90
CA ARG A 27 8.83 -3.70 -0.24
C ARG A 27 9.70 -2.45 -0.24
N PRO A 28 10.61 -2.28 -1.22
CA PRO A 28 11.24 -0.99 -1.44
C PRO A 28 10.18 -0.01 -1.97
N TRP A 29 10.34 1.27 -1.62
CA TRP A 29 9.47 2.32 -2.14
C TRP A 29 9.50 2.34 -3.68
N GLN A 30 8.34 2.50 -4.29
CA GLN A 30 8.20 2.69 -5.74
C GLN A 30 7.15 3.77 -5.99
N PRO A 31 7.50 4.88 -6.68
CA PRO A 31 6.58 5.99 -6.97
C PRO A 31 5.61 5.62 -8.10
N LEU A 32 4.87 4.52 -7.96
CA LEU A 32 3.89 4.08 -8.96
C LEU A 32 2.54 4.81 -8.82
N SER A 33 2.36 5.59 -7.75
CA SER A 33 1.08 6.22 -7.40
C SER A 33 1.15 7.74 -7.47
N ASP A 34 0.17 8.34 -8.15
CA ASP A 34 -0.17 9.75 -7.97
C ASP A 34 -1.12 9.92 -6.78
N GLY A 35 -0.76 10.84 -5.89
CA GLY A 35 -1.58 11.22 -4.75
C GLY A 35 -1.65 10.18 -3.62
N TRP A 36 -2.88 9.86 -3.22
CA TRP A 36 -3.19 9.04 -2.06
C TRP A 36 -3.24 7.54 -2.41
N CYS A 37 -2.84 6.69 -1.46
CA CYS A 37 -3.04 5.25 -1.55
C CYS A 37 -3.63 4.70 -0.24
N THR A 38 -4.42 3.64 -0.34
CA THR A 38 -4.87 2.87 0.83
C THR A 38 -4.07 1.59 0.91
N ILE A 39 -3.42 1.33 2.04
CA ILE A 39 -2.63 0.13 2.28
C ILE A 39 -3.33 -0.69 3.36
N SER A 40 -3.85 -1.86 3.01
CA SER A 40 -4.34 -2.86 3.94
C SER A 40 -3.21 -3.82 4.30
N SER A 41 -2.84 -3.86 5.57
CA SER A 41 -1.88 -4.81 6.13
C SER A 41 -2.56 -6.17 6.34
N LEU A 42 -1.91 -7.26 5.95
CA LEU A 42 -2.46 -8.61 5.93
C LEU A 42 -1.40 -9.61 6.41
N GLY A 43 -1.85 -10.81 6.80
CA GLY A 43 -0.97 -11.90 7.24
C GLY A 43 -1.00 -12.15 8.74
N PHE A 44 0.07 -12.74 9.26
CA PHE A 44 0.26 -13.09 10.66
C PHE A 44 1.68 -12.72 11.09
N PHE A 45 1.79 -11.62 11.83
CA PHE A 45 3.03 -11.08 12.35
C PHE A 45 2.74 -10.20 13.57
N ASP A 46 3.75 -9.98 14.41
CA ASP A 46 3.69 -9.04 15.53
C ASP A 46 4.13 -7.63 15.05
N PRO A 47 3.19 -6.66 14.94
CA PRO A 47 3.50 -5.32 14.46
C PRO A 47 4.41 -4.52 15.39
N GLN A 48 4.68 -4.98 16.62
CA GLN A 48 5.65 -4.34 17.52
C GLN A 48 7.07 -4.89 17.33
N ARG A 49 7.22 -5.99 16.59
CA ARG A 49 8.49 -6.71 16.39
C ARG A 49 8.90 -6.85 14.93
N GLY A 50 8.09 -6.36 13.99
CA GLY A 50 8.41 -6.36 12.56
C GLY A 50 7.20 -5.99 11.69
N GLY A 51 7.40 -5.85 10.38
CA GLY A 51 6.33 -5.54 9.42
C GLY A 51 5.75 -4.13 9.50
N GLN A 52 6.34 -3.27 10.33
CA GLN A 52 5.93 -1.89 10.57
C GLN A 52 6.08 -1.05 9.30
N LEU A 53 5.22 -0.06 9.14
CA LEU A 53 5.31 0.89 8.03
C LEU A 53 6.30 2.00 8.40
N ILE A 54 7.38 2.09 7.63
CA ILE A 54 8.32 3.21 7.68
C ILE A 54 7.76 4.30 6.77
N LEU A 55 7.44 5.47 7.32
CA LEU A 55 7.25 6.71 6.58
C LEU A 55 8.53 7.52 6.79
N TRP A 56 9.44 7.54 5.82
CA TRP A 56 10.83 7.97 6.07
C TRP A 56 10.95 9.39 6.65
N ASP A 57 10.02 10.28 6.31
CA ASP A 57 9.99 11.66 6.82
C ASP A 57 9.11 11.84 8.08
N LEU A 58 8.23 10.88 8.39
CA LEU A 58 7.24 10.98 9.47
C LEU A 58 7.45 9.96 10.62
N GLY A 59 8.33 8.99 10.44
CA GLY A 59 8.66 7.96 11.42
C GLY A 59 8.01 6.61 11.18
N LEU A 60 7.99 5.79 12.23
CA LEU A 60 7.54 4.41 12.21
C LEU A 60 6.09 4.30 12.67
N ILE A 61 5.30 3.48 11.99
CA ILE A 61 3.92 3.17 12.36
C ILE A 61 3.77 1.65 12.53
N ASP A 62 3.33 1.24 13.71
CA ASP A 62 2.85 -0.11 13.95
C ASP A 62 1.49 -0.26 13.24
N LEU A 63 1.48 -0.91 12.07
CA LEU A 63 0.26 -1.19 11.30
C LEU A 63 -0.12 -2.68 11.43
N PRO A 64 -0.92 -3.05 12.45
CA PRO A 64 -1.37 -4.42 12.68
C PRO A 64 -1.99 -5.10 11.44
N PRO A 65 -1.89 -6.43 11.35
CA PRO A 65 -2.64 -7.19 10.36
C PRO A 65 -4.14 -6.84 10.43
N ARG A 66 -4.78 -6.78 9.26
CA ARG A 66 -6.20 -6.44 9.03
C ARG A 66 -6.55 -4.96 9.22
N LEU A 67 -5.58 -4.09 9.50
CA LEU A 67 -5.79 -2.65 9.47
C LEU A 67 -5.48 -2.05 8.11
N THR A 68 -6.11 -0.92 7.83
CA THR A 68 -5.91 -0.16 6.60
C THR A 68 -5.56 1.27 6.95
N ILE A 69 -4.53 1.80 6.29
CA ILE A 69 -4.08 3.19 6.41
C ILE A 69 -4.22 3.89 5.06
N LEU A 70 -4.50 5.19 5.10
CA LEU A 70 -4.52 6.09 3.95
C LEU A 70 -3.31 7.02 4.03
N ILE A 71 -2.43 7.01 3.02
CA ILE A 71 -1.21 7.85 3.01
C ILE A 71 -1.05 8.61 1.68
N PRO A 72 -0.41 9.80 1.69
CA PRO A 72 -0.03 10.51 0.47
C PRO A 72 1.24 9.90 -0.15
N SER A 73 1.08 8.71 -0.73
CA SER A 73 2.15 7.83 -1.24
C SER A 73 3.13 8.48 -2.23
N MET A 74 2.65 9.47 -3.00
CA MET A 74 3.50 10.25 -3.91
C MET A 74 4.45 11.19 -3.17
N ALA A 75 4.01 11.74 -2.03
CA ALA A 75 4.74 12.77 -1.29
C ALA A 75 5.67 12.20 -0.22
N ILE A 76 5.48 10.93 0.18
CA ILE A 76 6.18 10.32 1.30
C ILE A 76 6.81 8.99 0.87
N GLN A 77 8.13 8.92 0.96
CA GLN A 77 8.84 7.66 0.80
C GLN A 77 8.43 6.70 1.93
N HIS A 78 8.06 5.48 1.57
CA HIS A 78 7.63 4.49 2.56
C HIS A 78 8.04 3.06 2.20
N SER A 79 8.24 2.24 3.22
CA SER A 79 8.64 0.83 3.12
C SER A 79 8.18 0.05 4.37
N ASN A 80 8.45 -1.26 4.44
CA ASN A 80 8.17 -2.06 5.63
C ASN A 80 9.48 -2.48 6.34
N THR A 81 9.44 -2.59 7.67
CA THR A 81 10.50 -3.28 8.42
C THR A 81 10.44 -4.78 8.15
N THR A 82 11.57 -5.47 8.35
CA THR A 82 11.63 -6.93 8.26
C THR A 82 10.75 -7.58 9.32
N ILE A 83 10.16 -8.72 9.00
CA ILE A 83 9.41 -9.56 9.94
C ILE A 83 10.30 -10.61 10.61
N GLN A 84 9.80 -11.25 11.66
CA GLN A 84 10.49 -12.34 12.34
C GLN A 84 10.43 -13.65 11.52
N LEU A 85 11.31 -14.58 11.87
CA LEU A 85 11.32 -15.90 11.25
C LEU A 85 9.99 -16.63 11.50
N GLY A 86 9.37 -17.12 10.43
CA GLY A 86 8.10 -17.84 10.49
C GLY A 86 6.85 -16.95 10.44
N GLU A 87 7.02 -15.62 10.43
CA GLU A 87 5.92 -14.68 10.20
C GLU A 87 5.62 -14.48 8.72
N MET A 88 4.44 -13.93 8.43
CA MET A 88 4.04 -13.52 7.07
C MET A 88 3.40 -12.14 7.13
N CYS A 89 3.97 -11.18 6.41
CA CYS A 89 3.38 -9.86 6.19
C CYS A 89 3.10 -9.65 4.71
N TYR A 90 1.84 -9.37 4.40
CA TYR A 90 1.36 -9.06 3.07
C TYR A 90 0.68 -7.70 3.09
N SER A 91 0.57 -7.07 1.93
CA SER A 91 -0.26 -5.88 1.80
C SER A 91 -1.08 -5.88 0.53
N PHE A 92 -2.27 -5.30 0.65
CA PHE A 92 -3.09 -4.95 -0.48
C PHE A 92 -3.14 -3.43 -0.58
N THR A 93 -2.80 -2.88 -1.74
CA THR A 93 -2.74 -1.43 -1.92
C THR A 93 -3.63 -1.01 -3.07
N TYR A 94 -4.55 -0.10 -2.81
CA TYR A 94 -5.22 0.66 -3.85
C TYR A 94 -4.53 2.00 -4.06
N TYR A 95 -4.43 2.43 -5.31
CA TYR A 95 -3.81 3.68 -5.68
C TYR A 95 -4.32 4.19 -7.04
N THR A 96 -3.99 5.44 -7.36
CA THR A 96 -4.13 5.99 -8.70
C THR A 96 -2.78 5.94 -9.39
N ALA A 97 -2.66 5.23 -10.51
CA ALA A 97 -1.40 5.20 -11.26
C ALA A 97 -1.13 6.57 -11.90
N GLY A 98 0.12 7.05 -11.81
CA GLY A 98 0.38 8.46 -12.13
C GLY A 98 0.31 8.89 -13.59
N ARG A 99 0.03 7.96 -14.49
CA ARG A 99 -0.16 8.24 -15.92
C ARG A 99 -1.60 7.99 -16.38
N LEU A 100 -2.52 7.81 -15.44
CA LEU A 100 -3.88 7.41 -15.77
C LEU A 100 -4.74 8.57 -16.32
N PHE A 101 -4.44 9.81 -15.92
CA PHE A 101 -5.22 11.00 -16.27
C PHE A 101 -4.46 11.99 -17.17
N HIS A 102 -3.37 11.54 -17.79
CA HIS A 102 -2.54 12.34 -18.71
C HIS A 102 -2.87 12.07 -20.18
#